data_AF-A0A2W5GDW6-F1
#
_entry.id   AF-A0A2W5GDW6-F1
#
_cell.length_a   1.000
_cell.length_b   1.000
_cell.length_c   1.000
_cell.angle_alpha   90.00
_cell.angle_beta   90.00
_cell.angle_gamma   90.00
#
_symmetry.space_group_name_H-M   'P 1'
#
loop_
_entity.id
_entity.type
_entity.pdbx_description
1 polymer ?
#
loop_
_entity_poly.entity_id
_entity_poly.type
_entity_poly.pdbx_seq_one_letter_code
_entity_poly.pdbx_strand_id
1 'polypeptide(L)'
;MSEEHIVRYSLEEIRAKWARGEKSKTDWGRVEAMTDEDIDRATRDDPDWAGFDDIDWSKATVVFPTSKDYQTHMEAIQRHHLHEQKKPQG
;
A
#
# COMPACT_ATOMS: atom_id res chain seq x y z
N MET A 1 8.47 0.15 -12.23
CA MET A 1 7.00 0.11 -12.33
C MET A 1 6.62 0.84 -13.61
N SER A 2 6.30 0.14 -14.69
CA SER A 2 5.87 0.79 -15.94
C SER A 2 4.41 1.23 -15.80
N GLU A 3 4.07 2.42 -16.31
CA GLU A 3 2.74 3.02 -16.25
C GLU A 3 1.70 2.34 -17.19
N GLU A 4 2.10 1.28 -17.90
CA GLU A 4 1.37 0.70 -19.04
C GLU A 4 0.03 0.03 -18.68
N HIS A 5 -0.24 -0.25 -17.40
CA HIS A 5 -1.48 -0.92 -16.95
C HIS A 5 -2.33 -0.11 -15.96
N ILE A 6 -2.09 1.20 -15.81
CA ILE A 6 -2.92 2.04 -14.94
C ILE A 6 -4.03 2.69 -15.76
N VAL A 7 -5.27 2.21 -15.58
CA VAL A 7 -6.46 2.81 -16.18
C VAL A 7 -7.05 3.83 -15.20
N ARG A 8 -7.32 5.04 -15.69
CA ARG A 8 -7.94 6.12 -14.91
C ARG A 8 -9.35 6.38 -15.43
N TYR A 9 -10.28 6.62 -14.52
CA TYR A 9 -11.64 7.01 -14.85
C TYR A 9 -12.03 8.23 -14.01
N SER A 10 -12.77 9.16 -14.61
CA SER A 10 -13.48 10.20 -13.88
C SER A 10 -14.77 9.65 -13.28
N LEU A 11 -15.33 10.36 -12.28
CA LEU A 11 -16.63 10.02 -11.70
C LEU A 11 -17.75 10.02 -12.75
N GLU A 12 -17.69 10.95 -13.70
CA GLU A 12 -18.67 11.09 -14.79
C GLU A 12 -18.59 9.89 -15.74
N GLU A 13 -17.38 9.45 -16.08
CA GLU A 13 -17.15 8.27 -16.91
C GLU A 13 -17.69 7.00 -16.25
N ILE A 14 -17.45 6.81 -14.95
CA ILE A 14 -18.00 5.67 -14.19
C ILE A 14 -19.53 5.69 -14.19
N ARG A 15 -20.14 6.86 -13.93
CA ARG A 15 -21.60 7.00 -13.96
C ARG A 15 -22.18 6.70 -15.35
N ALA A 16 -21.53 7.19 -16.41
CA ALA A 16 -21.94 6.92 -17.78
C ALA A 16 -21.84 5.44 -18.14
N LYS A 17 -20.80 4.73 -17.67
CA LYS A 17 -20.65 3.28 -17.83
C LYS A 17 -21.81 2.53 -17.18
N TRP A 18 -22.16 2.86 -15.95
CA TRP A 18 -23.31 2.26 -15.26
C TRP A 18 -24.63 2.55 -15.96
N ALA A 19 -24.83 3.78 -16.44
CA ALA A 19 -26.03 4.15 -17.19
C ALA A 19 -26.18 3.36 -18.51
N ARG A 20 -25.06 3.00 -19.16
CA ARG A 20 -25.03 2.09 -20.33
C ARG A 20 -25.24 0.62 -19.98
N GLY A 21 -25.35 0.28 -18.68
CA GLY A 21 -25.48 -1.10 -18.21
C GLY A 21 -24.18 -1.89 -18.23
N GLU A 22 -23.01 -1.23 -18.32
CA GLU A 22 -21.72 -1.91 -18.14
C GLU A 22 -21.65 -2.44 -16.70
N LYS A 23 -21.66 -3.76 -16.56
CA LYS A 23 -21.64 -4.43 -15.26
C LYS A 23 -20.22 -4.62 -14.76
N SER A 24 -20.10 -4.68 -13.43
CA SER A 24 -18.90 -5.20 -12.79
C SER A 24 -18.58 -6.60 -13.31
N LYS A 25 -17.30 -6.94 -13.40
CA LYS A 25 -16.86 -8.32 -13.60
C LYS A 25 -17.01 -9.16 -12.33
N THR A 26 -17.16 -8.49 -11.18
CA THR A 26 -17.42 -9.13 -9.89
C THR A 26 -18.88 -9.57 -9.81
N ASP A 27 -19.09 -10.83 -9.47
CA ASP A 27 -20.40 -11.36 -9.10
C ASP A 27 -20.76 -10.87 -7.69
N TRP A 28 -21.46 -9.73 -7.63
CA TRP A 28 -21.89 -9.12 -6.38
C TRP A 28 -23.01 -9.89 -5.69
N GLY A 29 -23.86 -10.62 -6.43
CA GLY A 29 -24.93 -11.42 -5.84
C GLY A 29 -24.37 -12.59 -5.03
N ARG A 30 -23.30 -13.22 -5.53
CA ARG A 30 -22.55 -14.24 -4.77
C ARG A 30 -21.92 -13.68 -3.49
N VAL A 31 -21.35 -12.47 -3.55
CA VAL A 31 -20.73 -11.83 -2.38
C VAL A 31 -21.79 -11.46 -1.35
N GLU A 32 -22.92 -10.92 -1.77
CA GLU A 32 -24.02 -10.54 -0.89
C GLU A 32 -24.67 -11.76 -0.20
N ALA A 33 -24.73 -12.91 -0.88
CA ALA A 33 -25.27 -14.15 -0.34
C ALA A 33 -24.27 -14.95 0.52
N MET A 34 -23.02 -14.50 0.66
CA MET A 34 -21.98 -15.21 1.38
C MET A 34 -22.23 -15.16 2.89
N THR A 35 -22.22 -16.31 3.55
CA THR A 35 -22.38 -16.38 5.01
C THR A 35 -21.06 -16.08 5.72
N ASP A 36 -21.13 -15.73 7.01
CA ASP A 36 -19.92 -15.56 7.83
C ASP A 36 -19.07 -16.83 7.86
N GLU A 37 -19.68 -18.02 7.88
CA GLU A 37 -18.96 -19.30 7.82
C GLU A 37 -18.24 -19.48 6.47
N ASP A 38 -18.84 -19.03 5.37
CA ASP A 38 -18.19 -19.06 4.06
C ASP A 38 -16.99 -18.10 4.02
N ILE A 39 -17.09 -16.93 4.67
CA ILE A 39 -16.01 -15.94 4.80
C ILE A 39 -14.86 -16.51 5.64
N ASP A 40 -15.15 -17.10 6.80
CA ASP A 40 -14.16 -17.69 7.69
C ASP A 40 -13.41 -18.85 7.02
N ARG A 41 -14.14 -19.68 6.25
CA ARG A 41 -13.52 -20.74 5.45
C ARG A 41 -12.65 -20.16 4.34
N ALA A 42 -13.14 -19.18 3.58
CA ALA A 42 -12.38 -18.55 2.51
C ALA A 42 -11.10 -17.87 3.02
N THR A 43 -11.15 -17.27 4.22
CA THR A 43 -9.99 -16.65 4.87
C THR A 43 -8.97 -17.70 5.32
N ARG A 44 -9.42 -18.78 5.98
CA ARG A 44 -8.54 -19.88 6.44
C ARG A 44 -7.87 -20.62 5.28
N ASP A 45 -8.60 -20.81 4.18
CA ASP A 45 -8.11 -21.55 3.01
C ASP A 45 -7.16 -20.72 2.13
N ASP A 46 -7.01 -19.41 2.39
CA ASP A 46 -6.12 -18.53 1.63
C ASP A 46 -4.64 -18.70 2.07
N PRO A 47 -3.74 -19.17 1.19
CA PRO A 47 -2.32 -19.34 1.51
C PRO A 47 -1.62 -18.04 1.91
N ASP A 48 -2.07 -16.88 1.43
CA ASP A 48 -1.50 -15.58 1.78
C ASP A 48 -1.93 -15.13 3.19
N TRP A 49 -3.03 -15.69 3.71
CA TRP A 49 -3.49 -15.50 5.08
C TRP A 49 -2.88 -16.47 6.08
N ALA A 50 -2.18 -17.51 5.61
CA ALA A 50 -1.57 -18.50 6.48
C ALA A 50 -0.60 -17.86 7.48
N GLY A 51 -0.90 -17.99 8.78
CA GLY A 51 -0.09 -17.48 9.87
C GLY A 51 -0.47 -16.07 10.36
N PHE A 52 -1.53 -15.47 9.81
CA PHE A 52 -2.08 -14.19 10.29
C PHE A 52 -3.29 -14.36 11.24
N ASP A 53 -3.86 -15.57 11.33
CA ASP A 53 -5.07 -15.86 12.13
C ASP A 53 -4.92 -15.54 13.62
N ASP A 54 -3.72 -15.77 14.18
CA ASP A 54 -3.45 -15.70 15.63
C ASP A 54 -2.70 -14.42 16.05
N ILE A 55 -2.77 -13.35 15.25
CA ILE A 55 -2.12 -12.09 15.61
C ILE A 55 -2.81 -11.46 16.82
N ASP A 56 -2.07 -11.43 17.92
CA ASP A 56 -2.46 -10.71 19.12
C ASP A 56 -2.26 -9.19 18.93
N TRP A 57 -3.28 -8.55 18.36
CA TRP A 57 -3.31 -7.12 18.13
C TRP A 57 -3.24 -6.29 19.42
N SER A 58 -3.52 -6.87 20.60
CA SER A 58 -3.36 -6.15 21.87
C SER A 58 -1.89 -5.83 22.18
N LYS A 59 -0.95 -6.57 21.56
CA LYS A 59 0.50 -6.31 21.65
C LYS A 59 1.00 -5.33 20.61
N ALA A 60 0.17 -4.92 19.66
CA ALA A 60 0.58 -4.00 18.61
C ALA A 60 0.87 -2.61 19.20
N THR A 61 1.95 -1.98 18.73
CA THR A 61 2.29 -0.60 19.09
C THR A 61 2.01 0.30 17.91
N VAL A 62 1.20 1.33 18.12
CA VAL A 62 1.00 2.39 17.13
C VAL A 62 2.26 3.26 17.08
N VAL A 63 2.87 3.35 15.90
CA VAL A 63 4.03 4.22 15.65
C VAL A 63 3.66 5.30 14.65
N PHE A 64 4.09 6.52 14.91
CA PHE A 64 3.91 7.65 13.99
C PHE A 64 5.23 7.93 13.28
N PRO A 65 5.23 8.15 11.96
CA PRO A 65 6.43 8.53 11.25
C PRO A 65 6.93 9.87 11.77
N THR A 66 8.20 9.92 12.17
CA THR A 66 8.86 11.18 12.51
C THR A 66 9.21 11.93 11.23
N SER A 67 9.12 13.27 11.26
CA SER A 67 9.64 14.08 10.15
C SER A 67 11.09 13.72 9.89
N LYS A 68 11.44 13.55 8.61
CA LYS A 68 12.84 13.38 8.21
C LYS A 68 13.61 14.62 8.66
N ASP A 69 14.63 14.45 9.50
CA ASP A 69 15.49 15.55 9.90
C ASP A 69 16.46 15.87 8.75
N TYR A 70 16.03 16.83 7.91
CA TYR A 70 16.82 17.30 6.78
C TYR A 70 18.07 18.06 7.23
N GLN A 71 18.10 18.66 8.42
CA GLN A 71 19.28 19.39 8.88
C GLN A 71 20.44 18.43 9.16
N THR A 72 20.19 17.33 9.87
CA THR A 72 21.22 16.31 10.12
C THR A 72 21.77 15.71 8.81
N HIS A 73 20.91 15.50 7.82
CA HIS A 73 21.35 15.00 6.50
C HIS A 73 22.21 16.02 5.73
N MET A 74 21.80 17.30 5.73
CA MET A 74 22.55 18.36 5.06
C MET A 74 23.89 18.64 5.74
N GLU A 75 23.94 18.61 7.07
CA GLU A 75 25.20 18.75 7.82
C GLU A 75 26.15 17.59 7.55
N ALA A 76 25.65 16.35 7.47
CA ALA A 76 26.45 15.19 7.11
C ALA A 76 27.04 15.31 5.69
N ILE A 77 26.23 15.76 4.72
CA ILE A 77 26.68 16.05 3.35
C ILE A 77 27.78 17.13 3.37
N GLN A 78 27.58 18.21 4.12
CA GLN A 78 28.51 19.33 4.18
C GLN A 78 29.84 18.95 4.85
N ARG A 79 29.80 18.15 5.93
CA ARG A 79 31.00 17.61 6.59
C ARG A 79 31.79 16.69 5.65
N HIS A 80 31.11 15.82 4.93
CA HIS A 80 31.75 14.95 3.94
C HIS A 80 32.41 15.77 2.83
N HIS A 81 31.72 16.77 2.28
CA HIS A 81 32.26 17.66 1.26
C HIS A 81 33.51 18.41 1.74
N LEU A 82 33.49 18.95 2.96
CA LEU A 82 34.64 19.64 3.55
C LEU A 82 35.83 18.69 3.79
N HIS A 83 35.56 17.46 4.18
CA HIS A 83 36.60 16.43 4.34
C HIS A 83 37.25 16.07 3.00
N GLU A 84 36.46 15.89 1.94
CA GLU A 84 36.99 15.63 0.59
C GLU A 84 37.81 16.80 0.04
N GLN A 85 37.40 18.05 0.28
CA GLN A 85 38.18 19.22 -0.15
C GLN A 85 39.54 19.35 0.55
N LYS A 86 39.66 18.83 1.78
CA LYS A 86 40.90 18.89 2.56
C LYS A 86 41.84 17.72 2.30
N LYS A 87 41.45 16.74 1.47
CA LYS A 87 42.37 15.68 1.07
C LYS A 87 43.47 16.27 0.19
N PRO A 88 44.75 16.04 0.52
CA PRO A 88 45.83 16.48 -0.34
C PRO A 88 45.72 15.77 -1.70
N GLN A 89 45.76 16.55 -2.78
CA GLN A 89 45.94 16.00 -4.11
C GLN A 89 47.36 15.43 -4.16
N GLY A 90 47.47 14.11 -4.26
CA GLY A 90 48.74 13.41 -4.42
C GLY A 90 49.41 13.70 -5.75
#